data_AF-A0A0B2UFZ2-F1
#
_entry.id   AF-A0A0B2UFZ2-F1
#
_cell.length_a   1.000
_cell.length_b   1.000
_cell.length_c   1.000
_cell.angle_alpha   90.00
_cell.angle_beta   90.00
_cell.angle_gamma   90.00
#
_symmetry.space_group_name_H-M   'P 1'
#
loop_
_entity.id
_entity.type
_entity.pdbx_description
1 polymer ?
#
loop_
_entity_poly.entity_id
_entity_poly.type
_entity_poly.pdbx_seq_one_letter_code
_entity_poly.pdbx_strand_id
1 'polypeptide(L)' 'MTEIKHSVAEKASARLEKEKLFYEEELRSLQQKASSFCDSTDKYTKALIQEQINETNKALDAVDLKIKEFSLTQGEK' A
#
# COMPACT_ATOMS: atom_id res chain seq x y z
N MET A 1 30.60 19.17 1.68
CA MET A 1 29.33 18.46 1.49
C MET A 1 29.61 16.99 1.68
N THR A 2 29.14 16.40 2.76
CA THR A 2 29.32 14.97 3.05
C THR A 2 28.24 14.21 2.29
N GLU A 3 28.60 13.48 1.24
CA GLU A 3 27.67 12.59 0.55
C GLU A 3 27.21 11.51 1.54
N ILE A 4 25.93 11.57 1.94
CA ILE A 4 25.31 10.53 2.75
C ILE A 4 25.14 9.32 1.82
N LYS A 5 26.07 8.38 1.90
CA LYS A 5 25.98 7.10 1.20
C LYS A 5 24.93 6.24 1.87
N HIS A 6 23.70 6.33 1.40
CA HIS A 6 22.63 5.44 1.85
C HIS A 6 22.96 3.98 1.53
N SER A 7 22.83 3.13 2.54
CA SER A 7 22.98 1.68 2.39
C SER A 7 21.94 1.15 1.39
N VAL A 8 22.26 0.07 0.69
CA VAL A 8 21.29 -0.65 -0.16
C VAL A 8 20.05 -1.03 0.65
N ALA A 9 20.22 -1.32 1.94
CA ALA A 9 19.13 -1.65 2.84
C ALA A 9 18.18 -0.46 3.08
N GLU A 10 18.71 0.73 3.34
CA GLU A 10 17.91 1.95 3.54
C GLU A 10 17.10 2.31 2.29
N LYS A 11 17.71 2.14 1.10
CA LYS A 11 17.02 2.37 -0.18
C LYS A 11 15.89 1.36 -0.40
N ALA A 12 16.08 0.11 0.01
CA ALA A 12 15.06 -0.93 -0.09
C ALA A 12 13.89 -0.64 0.87
N SER A 13 14.16 -0.27 2.13
CA SER A 13 13.13 0.14 3.10
C SER A 13 12.33 1.35 2.60
N ALA A 14 13.02 2.41 2.16
CA ALA A 14 12.35 3.61 1.66
C ALA A 14 11.46 3.33 0.44
N ARG A 15 11.84 2.34 -0.40
CA ARG A 15 11.00 1.91 -1.52
C ARG A 15 9.74 1.19 -1.04
N LEU A 16 9.86 0.28 -0.07
CA LEU A 16 8.72 -0.44 0.50
C LEU A 16 7.75 0.52 1.22
N GLU A 17 8.27 1.50 1.95
CA GLU A 17 7.45 2.55 2.58
C GLU A 17 6.72 3.39 1.54
N LYS A 18 7.38 3.77 0.44
CA LYS A 18 6.74 4.50 -0.65
C LYS A 18 5.65 3.67 -1.34
N GLU A 19 5.90 2.38 -1.51
CA GLU A 19 4.93 1.43 -2.08
C GLU A 19 3.70 1.28 -1.17
N LYS A 20 3.92 1.18 0.15
CA LYS A 20 2.85 1.18 1.15
C LYS A 20 2.00 2.45 1.07
N LEU A 21 2.63 3.62 1.10
CA LEU A 21 1.93 4.92 1.02
C LEU A 21 1.08 5.03 -0.25
N PHE A 22 1.60 4.55 -1.39
CA PHE A 22 0.85 4.52 -2.64
C PHE A 22 -0.44 3.69 -2.52
N TYR A 23 -0.34 2.47 -1.99
CA TYR A 23 -1.52 1.62 -1.81
C TYR A 23 -2.49 2.16 -0.75
N GLU A 24 -2.00 2.82 0.30
CA GLU A 24 -2.87 3.50 1.29
C GLU A 24 -3.65 4.66 0.67
N GLU A 25 -3.02 5.44 -0.21
CA GLU A 25 -3.68 6.52 -0.96
C GLU A 25 -4.71 5.98 -1.96
N GLU A 26 -4.36 4.92 -2.69
CA GLU A 26 -5.28 4.23 -3.61
C GLU A 26 -6.50 3.69 -2.86
N LEU A 27 -6.28 3.00 -1.74
CA LEU A 27 -7.35 2.46 -0.91
C LEU A 27 -8.28 3.58 -0.41
N ARG A 28 -7.72 4.69 0.05
CA ARG A 28 -8.50 5.85 0.49
C ARG A 28 -9.36 6.41 -0.64
N SER A 29 -8.80 6.50 -1.85
CA SER A 29 -9.54 6.97 -3.03
C SER A 29 -10.70 6.03 -3.39
N LEU A 30 -10.46 4.72 -3.38
CA LEU A 30 -11.48 3.71 -3.66
C LEU A 30 -12.59 3.70 -2.60
N GLN A 31 -12.23 3.82 -1.32
CA GLN A 31 -13.19 3.92 -0.22
C GLN A 31 -14.03 5.20 -0.31
N GLN A 32 -13.41 6.33 -0.67
CA GLN A 32 -14.15 7.57 -0.91
C GLN A 32 -15.14 7.41 -2.07
N LYS A 33 -14.72 6.75 -3.16
CA LYS A 33 -15.59 6.45 -4.29
C LYS A 33 -16.74 5.49 -3.91
N ALA A 34 -16.48 4.50 -3.07
CA ALA A 34 -17.52 3.62 -2.55
C ALA A 34 -18.51 4.37 -1.64
N SER A 35 -18.01 5.32 -0.83
CA SER A 35 -18.85 6.14 0.04
C SER A 35 -19.76 7.13 -0.70
N SER A 36 -19.40 7.50 -1.95
CA SER A 36 -20.22 8.38 -2.79
C SER A 36 -21.27 7.64 -3.61
N PHE A 37 -21.37 6.32 -3.46
CA PHE A 37 -22.41 5.53 -4.10
C PHE A 37 -23.80 5.94 -3.63
N CYS A 38 -24.69 6.09 -4.60
CA CYS A 38 -26.11 6.35 -4.38
C CYS A 38 -26.96 5.21 -4.95
N ASP A 39 -28.28 5.32 -4.82
CA ASP A 39 -29.23 4.30 -5.27
C ASP A 39 -29.22 4.12 -6.79
N SER A 40 -28.85 5.15 -7.55
CA SER A 40 -28.71 5.07 -9.01
C SER A 40 -27.36 4.50 -9.47
N THR A 41 -26.43 4.24 -8.55
CA THR A 41 -25.15 3.63 -8.91
C THR A 41 -25.36 2.16 -9.27
N ASP A 42 -24.90 1.78 -10.46
CA ASP A 42 -25.02 0.43 -10.99
C ASP A 42 -24.33 -0.63 -10.11
N LYS A 43 -24.96 -1.80 -9.98
CA LYS A 43 -24.47 -2.92 -9.16
C LYS A 43 -23.12 -3.43 -9.62
N TYR A 44 -22.87 -3.46 -10.94
CA TYR A 44 -21.59 -3.89 -11.49
C TYR A 44 -20.46 -2.95 -11.04
N THR A 45 -20.68 -1.64 -11.11
CA THR A 45 -19.73 -0.62 -10.65
C THR A 45 -19.47 -0.76 -9.15
N LYS A 46 -20.50 -1.01 -8.33
CA LYS A 46 -20.31 -1.27 -6.90
C LYS A 46 -19.43 -2.50 -6.64
N ALA A 47 -19.72 -3.60 -7.34
CA ALA A 47 -18.95 -4.84 -7.23
C ALA A 47 -17.49 -4.65 -7.66
N LEU A 48 -17.24 -3.95 -8.77
CA LEU A 48 -15.90 -3.67 -9.28
C LEU A 48 -15.07 -2.85 -8.30
N ILE A 49 -15.62 -1.77 -7.74
CA ILE A 49 -14.90 -0.97 -6.74
C ILE A 49 -14.63 -1.79 -5.48
N GLN A 50 -15.57 -2.64 -5.06
CA GLN A 50 -15.36 -3.52 -3.91
C GLN A 50 -14.25 -4.55 -4.16
N GLU A 51 -14.19 -5.11 -5.37
CA GLU A 51 -13.11 -6.02 -5.78
C GLU A 51 -11.76 -5.30 -5.77
N GLN A 52 -11.68 -4.08 -6.31
CA GLN A 52 -10.48 -3.26 -6.28
C GLN A 52 -10.02 -2.98 -4.84
N ILE A 53 -10.94 -2.62 -3.94
CA ILE A 53 -10.62 -2.44 -2.50
C ILE A 53 -10.02 -3.71 -1.91
N ASN A 54 -10.58 -4.87 -2.22
CA ASN A 54 -10.10 -6.15 -1.70
C ASN A 54 -8.69 -6.48 -2.22
N GLU A 55 -8.42 -6.24 -3.50
CA GLU A 55 -7.10 -6.48 -4.08
C GLU A 55 -6.05 -5.49 -3.56
N THR A 56 -6.39 -4.20 -3.41
CA THR A 56 -5.50 -3.20 -2.80
C THR A 56 -5.17 -3.56 -1.34
N ASN A 57 -6.15 -4.06 -0.56
CA ASN A 57 -5.89 -4.53 0.80
C ASN A 57 -4.91 -5.73 0.83
N LYS A 58 -5.06 -6.72 -0.07
CA LYS A 58 -4.11 -7.84 -0.17
C LYS A 58 -2.70 -7.36 -0.54
N ALA A 59 -2.59 -6.37 -1.41
CA ALA A 59 -1.31 -5.78 -1.78
C ALA A 59 -0.66 -5.08 -0.58
N LEU A 60 -1.44 -4.32 0.21
CA LEU A 60 -0.97 -3.71 1.46
C LEU A 60 -0.47 -4.75 2.46
N ASP A 61 -1.23 -5.81 2.70
CA ASP A 61 -0.83 -6.89 3.62
C ASP A 61 0.50 -7.52 3.19
N ALA A 62 0.70 -7.72 1.88
CA ALA A 62 1.95 -8.26 1.34
C ALA A 62 3.13 -7.29 1.51
N VAL A 63 2.92 -5.98 1.35
CA VAL A 63 3.96 -4.96 1.58
C VAL A 63 4.29 -4.88 3.07
N ASP A 64 3.30 -4.90 3.96
CA ASP A 64 3.50 -4.90 5.40
C ASP A 64 4.28 -6.12 5.89
N LEU A 65 3.99 -7.30 5.33
CA LEU A 65 4.76 -8.50 5.59
C LEU A 65 6.23 -8.32 5.19
N LYS A 66 6.49 -7.82 3.98
CA LYS A 66 7.86 -7.56 3.48
C LYS A 66 8.59 -6.54 4.35
N ILE A 67 7.93 -5.46 4.78
CA ILE A 67 8.52 -4.46 5.68
C ILE A 67 8.90 -5.13 7.00
N LYS A 68 8.01 -5.94 7.58
CA LYS A 68 8.26 -6.66 8.83
C LYS A 68 9.43 -7.64 8.72
N GLU A 69 9.48 -8.45 7.66
CA GLU A 69 10.59 -9.37 7.37
C GLU A 69 11.92 -8.62 7.21
N PHE A 70 11.87 -7.47 6.52
CA PHE A 70 13.03 -6.61 6.35
C PHE A 70 13.53 -6.03 7.68
N SER A 71 12.63 -5.60 8.57
CA SER A 71 12.99 -5.11 9.91
C SER A 71 13.60 -6.22 10.77
N LEU A 72 13.07 -7.44 10.72
CA LEU A 72 13.61 -8.58 11.47
C LEU A 72 15.03 -8.95 11.02
N THR A 73 15.26 -9.03 9.70
CA THR A 73 16.57 -9.37 9.13
C THR A 73 17.65 -8.29 9.36
N GLN A 74 17.28 -7.02 9.56
CA GLN A 74 18.22 -5.96 9.95
C GLN A 74 18.45 -5.88 11.46
N GLY A 75 17.53 -6.39 12.29
CA GLY A 75 17.64 -6.41 13.75
C GLY A 75 18.44 -7.57 14.34
N GLU A 76 18.75 -8.61 13.56
CA GLU A 76 19.56 -9.77 13.96
C GLU A 76 21.09 -9.54 13.85
N LYS A 77 21.57 -8.29 13.96
CA LYS A 77 23.01 -7.96 13.97
C LYS A 77 23.49 -7.41 15.30
#